data_AF-A0A6P4F0L0-F1
#
_entry.id   AF-A0A6P4F0L0-F1
#
_cell.length_a   1.000
_cell.length_b   1.000
_cell.length_c   1.000
_cell.angle_alpha   90.00
_cell.angle_beta   90.00
_cell.angle_gamma   90.00
#
_symmetry.space_group_name_H-M   'P 1'
#
loop_
_entity.id
_entity.type
_entity.pdbx_description
1 polymer ?
#
loop_
_entity_poly.entity_id
_entity_poly.type
_entity_poly.pdbx_seq_one_letter_code
_entity_poly.pdbx_strand_id
1 'polypeptide(L)'
;MQRIIAIVAIVALGVSFASAQSCQTCLSDNDVYCHNQTSYQNCMKNAPVGSVVQCPNGTVCSNSDEVCVSSSQLTSTILDVCGTSGSNGAMCEVCSTNAKYACVSNSSYARCSSSGDLLTSNVYSCGTDEICVIQALSIYDTLCVPACAAEFVDISATCSNSVYQPITTTAAPATTPSAEEKQQACSVGEASSSASYFFVRNTDDSTCNSYLYCQKSGTDWVALFMTCGSSKPFFDTTTSKCVETKPASCS
;
A
#
# COMPACT_ATOMS: atom_id res chain seq x y z
N MET A 1 -63.05 -6.64 27.50
CA MET A 1 -62.46 -6.08 26.26
C MET A 1 -60.94 -6.05 26.44
N GLN A 2 -60.23 -7.02 25.85
CA GLN A 2 -58.77 -7.06 25.70
C GLN A 2 -58.35 -6.10 24.57
N ARG A 3 -57.35 -5.23 24.82
CA ARG A 3 -56.58 -4.50 23.80
C ARG A 3 -55.14 -4.31 24.33
N ILE A 4 -54.18 -5.11 23.85
CA ILE A 4 -53.09 -4.76 22.89
C ILE A 4 -52.00 -3.86 23.52
N ILE A 5 -50.91 -4.44 24.04
CA ILE A 5 -49.52 -4.47 23.52
C ILE A 5 -48.77 -3.13 23.56
N ALA A 6 -47.64 -3.08 24.31
CA ALA A 6 -46.32 -2.66 23.82
C ALA A 6 -45.24 -2.86 24.90
N ILE A 7 -44.40 -3.89 24.70
CA ILE A 7 -43.16 -4.14 25.43
C ILE A 7 -42.09 -3.24 24.79
N VAL A 8 -41.49 -2.33 25.55
CA VAL A 8 -40.31 -1.57 25.11
C VAL A 8 -39.08 -2.15 25.80
N ALA A 9 -38.49 -3.16 25.15
CA ALA A 9 -37.15 -3.61 25.47
C ALA A 9 -36.16 -2.68 24.77
N ILE A 10 -35.50 -1.80 25.53
CA ILE A 10 -34.39 -0.99 25.04
C ILE A 10 -33.18 -1.90 24.89
N VAL A 11 -33.06 -2.52 23.73
CA VAL A 11 -31.83 -3.18 23.28
C VAL A 11 -30.87 -2.05 22.88
N ALA A 12 -30.01 -1.65 23.82
CA ALA A 12 -28.81 -0.90 23.50
C ALA A 12 -27.84 -1.85 22.78
N LEU A 13 -28.06 -2.05 21.49
CA LEU A 13 -27.03 -2.54 20.59
C LEU A 13 -25.97 -1.44 20.54
N GLY A 14 -24.92 -1.65 21.33
CA GLY A 14 -23.66 -0.94 21.17
C GLY A 14 -23.16 -1.19 19.77
N VAL A 15 -23.42 -0.23 18.88
CA VAL A 15 -22.68 -0.13 17.63
C VAL A 15 -21.31 0.36 18.06
N SER A 16 -20.36 -0.57 18.12
CA SER A 16 -18.95 -0.25 18.14
C SER A 16 -18.69 0.54 16.88
N PHE A 17 -18.67 1.87 16.98
CA PHE A 17 -18.09 2.70 15.95
C PHE A 17 -16.63 2.27 15.90
N ALA A 18 -16.25 1.50 14.88
CA ALA A 18 -14.85 1.42 14.50
C ALA A 18 -14.48 2.86 14.14
N SER A 19 -13.79 3.54 15.05
CA SER A 19 -13.24 4.86 14.78
C SER A 19 -12.41 4.73 13.52
N ALA A 20 -12.80 5.46 12.48
CA ALA A 20 -12.00 5.54 11.26
C ALA A 20 -10.64 6.13 11.67
N GLN A 21 -9.61 5.29 11.70
CA GLN A 21 -8.27 5.72 12.05
C GLN A 21 -7.75 6.62 10.93
N SER A 22 -7.25 7.79 11.32
CA SER A 22 -6.74 8.78 10.39
C SER A 22 -5.23 8.62 10.31
N CYS A 23 -4.70 8.50 9.09
CA CYS A 23 -3.26 8.62 8.85
C CYS A 23 -2.79 10.05 9.13
N GLN A 24 -1.48 10.23 9.33
CA GLN A 24 -0.87 11.55 9.58
C GLN A 24 -1.41 12.28 10.83
N THR A 25 -1.91 11.52 11.80
CA THR A 25 -2.13 11.97 13.17
C THR A 25 -1.49 10.98 14.15
N CYS A 26 -1.22 11.43 15.37
CA CYS A 26 -0.88 10.54 16.46
C CYS A 26 -2.08 9.68 16.79
N LEU A 27 -1.93 8.37 16.62
CA LEU A 27 -2.93 7.37 16.99
C LEU A 27 -3.02 7.28 18.51
N SER A 28 -4.23 7.26 19.04
CA SER A 28 -4.48 7.07 20.47
C SER A 28 -4.17 5.66 20.96
N ASP A 29 -4.17 4.70 20.04
CA ASP A 29 -4.14 3.27 20.39
C ASP A 29 -2.71 2.78 20.66
N ASN A 30 -1.72 3.30 19.94
CA ASN A 30 -0.33 2.87 20.04
C ASN A 30 0.70 4.02 20.02
N ASP A 31 0.25 5.28 20.13
CA ASP A 31 1.09 6.48 20.11
C ASP A 31 2.00 6.55 18.87
N VAL A 32 1.51 6.14 17.70
CA VAL A 32 2.25 6.21 16.43
C VAL A 32 1.67 7.28 15.51
N TYR A 33 2.55 8.01 14.84
CA TYR A 33 2.26 8.87 13.70
C TYR A 33 2.63 8.14 12.41
N CYS A 34 1.65 7.56 11.70
CA CYS A 34 1.92 6.97 10.40
C CYS A 34 2.01 8.09 9.33
N HIS A 35 3.16 8.22 8.67
CA HIS A 35 3.35 9.20 7.59
C HIS A 35 2.76 8.73 6.26
N ASN A 36 2.90 7.43 5.99
CA ASN A 36 2.35 6.70 4.86
C ASN A 36 2.25 5.20 5.23
N GLN A 37 1.90 4.33 4.28
CA GLN A 37 1.75 2.88 4.53
C GLN A 37 2.99 2.23 5.15
N THR A 38 4.19 2.74 4.92
CA THR A 38 5.42 2.03 5.27
C THR A 38 6.38 2.87 6.10
N SER A 39 5.94 4.00 6.66
CA SER A 39 6.79 4.84 7.48
C SER A 39 6.02 5.52 8.60
N TYR A 40 6.68 5.69 9.73
CA TYR A 40 6.07 6.22 10.94
C TYR A 40 7.04 7.00 11.82
N GLN A 41 6.51 7.75 12.77
CA GLN A 41 7.23 8.31 13.92
C GLN A 41 6.50 7.96 15.20
N ASN A 42 7.21 7.96 16.31
CA ASN A 42 6.56 7.82 17.62
C ASN A 42 5.94 9.15 18.02
N CYS A 43 4.88 9.10 18.81
CA CYS A 43 4.25 10.26 19.39
C CYS A 43 4.55 10.36 20.88
N MET A 44 4.74 11.59 21.35
CA MET A 44 4.76 11.93 22.77
C MET A 44 3.91 13.18 22.97
N LYS A 45 2.92 13.11 23.87
CA LYS A 45 1.98 14.21 24.14
C LYS A 45 1.28 14.72 22.86
N ASN A 46 0.82 13.81 22.00
CA ASN A 46 0.18 14.09 20.71
C ASN A 46 1.04 14.87 19.70
N ALA A 47 2.37 14.82 19.84
CA ALA A 47 3.30 15.37 18.86
C ALA A 47 4.28 14.28 18.39
N PRO A 48 4.59 14.19 17.09
CA PRO A 48 5.58 13.26 16.60
C PRO A 48 6.98 13.64 17.09
N VAL A 49 7.76 12.65 17.48
CA VAL A 49 9.10 12.80 18.05
C VAL A 49 10.09 11.81 17.42
N GLY A 50 11.35 12.23 17.37
CA GLY A 50 12.43 11.41 16.84
C GLY A 50 12.51 11.42 15.31
N SER A 51 13.16 10.39 14.77
CA SER A 51 13.35 10.22 13.33
C SER A 51 12.22 9.41 12.72
N VAL A 52 11.94 9.64 11.43
CA VAL A 52 11.04 8.76 10.67
C VAL A 52 11.65 7.36 10.58
N VAL A 53 10.88 6.36 10.98
CA VAL A 53 11.23 4.94 10.91
C VAL A 53 10.49 4.31 9.74
N GLN A 54 11.23 3.57 8.92
CA GLN A 54 10.66 2.80 7.81
C GLN A 54 10.24 1.42 8.32
N CYS A 55 9.01 1.03 8.04
CA CYS A 55 8.53 -0.32 8.28
C CYS A 55 9.27 -1.34 7.40
N PRO A 56 9.55 -2.55 7.92
CA PRO A 56 10.12 -3.63 7.13
C PRO A 56 9.31 -3.95 5.87
N ASN A 57 9.96 -4.49 4.85
CA ASN A 57 9.29 -4.86 3.61
C ASN A 57 8.13 -5.83 3.85
N GLY A 58 6.98 -5.56 3.21
CA GLY A 58 5.76 -6.37 3.35
C GLY A 58 4.97 -6.12 4.65
N THR A 59 5.33 -5.07 5.39
CA THR A 59 4.58 -4.60 6.57
C THR A 59 4.07 -3.19 6.36
N VAL A 60 2.97 -2.87 7.03
CA VAL A 60 2.29 -1.58 6.94
C VAL A 60 2.17 -0.95 8.33
N CYS A 61 2.16 0.38 8.36
CA CYS A 61 1.91 1.15 9.56
C CYS A 61 0.48 0.93 10.02
N SER A 62 0.34 0.42 11.24
CA SER A 62 -0.91 -0.06 11.81
C SER A 62 -1.18 0.58 13.17
N ASN A 63 -2.39 0.37 13.66
CA ASN A 63 -2.81 0.73 15.02
C ASN A 63 -2.46 -0.33 16.07
N SER A 64 -1.66 -1.33 15.71
CA SER A 64 -1.20 -2.36 16.63
C SER A 64 0.05 -1.93 17.39
N ASP A 65 0.30 -2.52 18.56
CA ASP A 65 1.52 -2.31 19.35
C ASP A 65 2.82 -2.63 18.59
N GLU A 66 2.78 -3.56 17.62
CA GLU A 66 3.93 -3.89 16.78
C GLU A 66 4.24 -2.82 15.72
N VAL A 67 3.37 -1.81 15.57
CA VAL A 67 3.42 -0.67 14.62
C VAL A 67 3.44 -1.11 13.16
N CYS A 68 4.45 -1.86 12.74
CA CYS A 68 4.62 -2.39 11.40
C CYS A 68 4.13 -3.85 11.35
N VAL A 69 2.90 -4.05 10.88
CA VAL A 69 2.27 -5.37 10.81
C VAL A 69 2.19 -5.86 9.37
N SER A 70 2.32 -7.17 9.14
CA SER A 70 2.18 -7.70 7.78
C SER A 70 0.78 -7.43 7.22
N SER A 71 0.67 -7.11 5.93
CA SER A 71 -0.62 -6.94 5.26
C SER A 71 -1.51 -8.20 5.36
N SER A 72 -0.93 -9.37 5.59
CA SER A 72 -1.65 -10.64 5.81
C SER A 72 -2.26 -10.80 7.21
N GLN A 73 -1.84 -9.98 8.17
CA GLN A 73 -2.30 -9.97 9.57
C GLN A 73 -3.33 -8.86 9.83
N LEU A 74 -3.68 -8.08 8.81
CA LEU A 74 -4.72 -7.08 8.89
C LEU A 74 -6.08 -7.75 9.12
N THR A 75 -6.84 -7.21 10.05
CA THR A 75 -8.17 -7.71 10.44
C THR A 75 -9.12 -6.53 10.58
N SER A 76 -10.35 -6.75 11.06
CA SER A 76 -11.25 -5.65 11.44
C SER A 76 -10.71 -4.79 12.60
N THR A 77 -9.69 -5.27 13.31
CA THR A 77 -9.16 -4.64 14.53
C THR A 77 -7.73 -4.12 14.35
N ILE A 78 -6.94 -4.79 13.51
CA ILE A 78 -5.59 -4.37 13.11
C ILE A 78 -5.68 -3.83 11.69
N LEU A 79 -5.59 -2.52 11.57
CA LEU A 79 -5.83 -1.80 10.33
C LEU A 79 -4.52 -1.31 9.74
N ASP A 80 -4.46 -1.27 8.41
CA ASP A 80 -3.48 -0.46 7.70
C ASP A 80 -3.91 1.00 7.83
N VAL A 81 -3.29 1.72 8.77
CA VAL A 81 -3.67 3.09 9.15
C VAL A 81 -3.49 4.03 7.97
N CYS A 82 -2.52 3.78 7.12
CA CYS A 82 -2.28 4.56 5.91
C CYS A 82 -2.63 3.77 4.64
N GLY A 83 -3.42 2.71 4.76
CA GLY A 83 -3.82 1.82 3.66
C GLY A 83 -4.82 2.45 2.72
N THR A 84 -5.19 1.71 1.67
CA THR A 84 -6.24 2.09 0.71
C THR A 84 -7.58 2.43 1.38
N SER A 85 -7.77 1.99 2.63
CA SER A 85 -8.95 2.26 3.46
C SER A 85 -8.69 3.12 4.71
N GLY A 86 -7.42 3.44 5.05
CA GLY A 86 -7.06 4.20 6.25
C GLY A 86 -6.42 5.56 5.98
N SER A 87 -5.77 5.74 4.83
CA SER A 87 -4.88 6.87 4.64
C SER A 87 -5.57 8.21 4.54
N ASN A 88 -6.71 8.29 3.86
CA ASN A 88 -7.35 9.57 3.62
C ASN A 88 -8.87 9.51 3.58
N GLY A 89 -9.49 8.51 4.21
CA GLY A 89 -10.91 8.21 4.00
C GLY A 89 -11.09 7.14 2.92
N ALA A 90 -12.05 6.24 3.13
CA ALA A 90 -12.19 4.98 2.39
C ALA A 90 -12.42 5.12 0.86
N MET A 91 -12.65 6.33 0.36
CA MET A 91 -12.84 6.62 -1.06
C MET A 91 -11.82 7.61 -1.62
N CYS A 92 -10.78 7.96 -0.86
CA CYS A 92 -9.71 8.83 -1.35
C CYS A 92 -8.79 8.08 -2.32
N GLU A 93 -8.47 8.71 -3.45
CA GLU A 93 -7.70 8.15 -4.56
C GLU A 93 -8.34 6.91 -5.21
N VAL A 94 -9.60 6.62 -4.88
CA VAL A 94 -10.34 5.48 -5.41
C VAL A 94 -11.20 5.90 -6.59
N CYS A 95 -10.90 5.35 -7.76
CA CYS A 95 -11.76 5.43 -8.93
C CYS A 95 -12.94 4.46 -8.77
N SER A 96 -14.04 4.96 -8.21
CA SER A 96 -15.28 4.19 -8.10
C SER A 96 -15.83 3.79 -9.47
N THR A 97 -16.55 2.67 -9.55
CA THR A 97 -17.15 2.17 -10.78
C THR A 97 -18.10 3.23 -11.37
N ASN A 98 -17.78 3.74 -12.56
CA ASN A 98 -18.45 4.84 -13.29
C ASN A 98 -18.11 6.27 -12.82
N ALA A 99 -17.28 6.46 -11.79
CA ALA A 99 -16.77 7.78 -11.44
C ALA A 99 -15.70 8.20 -12.45
N LYS A 100 -15.90 9.35 -13.11
CA LYS A 100 -14.90 9.93 -14.03
C LYS A 100 -13.73 10.60 -13.30
N TYR A 101 -13.87 10.79 -12.00
CA TYR A 101 -12.95 11.54 -11.14
C TYR A 101 -12.83 10.86 -9.79
N ALA A 102 -11.72 11.08 -9.11
CA ALA A 102 -11.50 10.70 -7.72
C ALA A 102 -10.86 11.87 -6.97
N CYS A 103 -11.24 12.07 -5.72
CA CYS A 103 -10.54 13.00 -4.85
C CYS A 103 -9.15 12.45 -4.53
N VAL A 104 -8.14 13.31 -4.51
CA VAL A 104 -6.74 12.96 -4.20
C VAL A 104 -6.18 13.80 -3.06
N SER A 105 -6.86 14.89 -2.70
CA SER A 105 -6.67 15.61 -1.44
C SER A 105 -7.99 16.24 -1.01
N ASN A 106 -8.01 16.89 0.15
CA ASN A 106 -9.18 17.58 0.71
C ASN A 106 -9.79 18.61 -0.25
N SER A 107 -9.04 19.07 -1.25
CA SER A 107 -9.39 20.14 -2.18
C SER A 107 -8.84 19.88 -3.59
N SER A 108 -8.36 18.67 -3.88
CA SER A 108 -7.83 18.33 -5.20
C SER A 108 -8.34 16.98 -5.67
N TYR A 109 -8.40 16.81 -6.99
CA TYR A 109 -8.95 15.64 -7.65
C TYR A 109 -8.18 15.30 -8.93
N ALA A 110 -8.28 14.04 -9.34
CA ALA A 110 -7.70 13.55 -10.58
C ALA A 110 -8.75 12.82 -11.40
N ARG A 111 -8.44 12.58 -12.68
CA ARG A 111 -9.32 11.82 -13.58
C ARG A 111 -9.11 10.33 -13.39
N CYS A 112 -10.17 9.58 -13.57
CA CYS A 112 -10.14 8.13 -13.69
C CYS A 112 -10.10 7.72 -15.16
N SER A 113 -9.32 6.67 -15.45
CA SER A 113 -9.31 6.02 -16.76
C SER A 113 -10.58 5.18 -16.96
N SER A 114 -10.82 4.75 -18.19
CA SER A 114 -11.89 3.80 -18.50
C SER A 114 -11.66 2.40 -17.92
N SER A 115 -10.42 2.09 -17.49
CA SER A 115 -10.06 0.85 -16.78
C SER A 115 -10.19 0.95 -15.26
N GLY A 116 -10.52 2.13 -14.72
CA GLY A 116 -10.63 2.35 -13.27
C GLY A 116 -9.31 2.76 -12.60
N ASP A 117 -8.30 3.17 -13.37
CA ASP A 117 -7.01 3.62 -12.85
C ASP A 117 -7.01 5.14 -12.62
N LEU A 118 -6.30 5.59 -11.58
CA LEU A 118 -6.12 7.01 -11.30
C LEU A 118 -5.07 7.62 -12.24
N LEU A 119 -5.46 8.64 -13.00
CA LEU A 119 -4.59 9.35 -13.93
C LEU A 119 -3.94 10.55 -13.23
N THR A 120 -2.82 10.30 -12.58
CA THR A 120 -2.10 11.29 -11.74
C THR A 120 -1.26 12.29 -12.55
N SER A 121 -1.21 12.13 -13.88
CA SER A 121 -0.48 13.04 -14.78
C SER A 121 -0.99 14.48 -14.74
N ASN A 122 -2.27 14.67 -14.38
CA ASN A 122 -2.85 15.99 -14.16
C ASN A 122 -3.75 15.95 -12.93
N VAL A 123 -3.38 16.70 -11.90
CA VAL A 123 -4.16 16.90 -10.68
C VAL A 123 -4.78 18.29 -10.76
N TYR A 124 -6.07 18.36 -10.50
CA TYR A 124 -6.87 19.58 -10.51
C TYR A 124 -7.21 19.98 -9.08
N SER A 125 -7.39 21.27 -8.85
CA SER A 125 -7.79 21.80 -7.55
C SER A 125 -9.20 22.37 -7.61
N CYS A 126 -9.95 22.17 -6.54
CA CYS A 126 -11.20 22.88 -6.29
C CYS A 126 -10.95 24.38 -6.08
N GLY A 127 -12.00 25.17 -6.15
CA GLY A 127 -11.94 26.61 -5.90
C GLY A 127 -11.51 26.95 -4.46
N THR A 128 -11.26 28.23 -4.22
CA THR A 128 -10.98 28.72 -2.86
C THR A 128 -12.17 28.40 -1.94
N ASP A 129 -11.87 27.89 -0.75
CA ASP A 129 -12.86 27.45 0.26
C ASP A 129 -13.78 26.30 -0.19
N GLU A 130 -13.37 25.52 -1.19
CA GLU A 130 -14.07 24.30 -1.61
C GLU A 130 -13.31 23.04 -1.18
N ILE A 131 -14.08 22.01 -0.80
CA ILE A 131 -13.57 20.70 -0.46
C ILE A 131 -14.00 19.66 -1.52
N CYS A 132 -13.17 18.66 -1.73
CA CYS A 132 -13.43 17.57 -2.66
C CYS A 132 -14.27 16.48 -1.98
N VAL A 133 -15.45 16.21 -2.52
CA VAL A 133 -16.39 15.20 -2.02
C VAL A 133 -16.83 14.29 -3.17
N ILE A 134 -16.39 13.04 -3.19
CA ILE A 134 -16.73 12.09 -4.27
C ILE A 134 -18.23 11.79 -4.36
N GLN A 135 -18.91 11.77 -3.21
CA GLN A 135 -20.35 11.54 -3.14
C GLN A 135 -21.16 12.72 -3.66
N ALA A 136 -20.62 13.94 -3.64
CA ALA A 136 -21.28 15.11 -4.20
C ALA A 136 -21.45 14.98 -5.72
N LEU A 137 -20.59 14.21 -6.39
CA LEU A 137 -20.66 14.00 -7.82
C LEU A 137 -21.95 13.30 -8.25
N SER A 138 -22.48 12.38 -7.44
CA SER A 138 -23.74 11.67 -7.75
C SER A 138 -24.98 12.43 -7.29
N ILE A 139 -24.86 13.31 -6.31
CA ILE A 139 -25.99 14.03 -5.69
C ILE A 139 -26.21 15.40 -6.35
N TYR A 140 -25.12 16.09 -6.69
CA TYR A 140 -25.11 17.49 -7.11
C TYR A 140 -24.43 17.71 -8.47
N ASP A 141 -23.97 16.65 -9.14
CA ASP A 141 -23.18 16.70 -10.38
C ASP A 141 -21.90 17.56 -10.26
N THR A 142 -21.41 17.78 -9.03
CA THR A 142 -20.15 18.49 -8.75
C THR A 142 -19.33 17.75 -7.71
N LEU A 143 -18.02 17.80 -7.85
CA LEU A 143 -17.07 17.20 -6.90
C LEU A 143 -16.61 18.21 -5.84
N CYS A 144 -16.55 19.49 -6.20
CA CYS A 144 -16.08 20.55 -5.34
C CYS A 144 -17.29 21.20 -4.66
N VAL A 145 -17.29 21.16 -3.33
CA VAL A 145 -18.37 21.64 -2.48
C VAL A 145 -17.83 22.78 -1.62
N PRO A 146 -18.47 23.96 -1.58
CA PRO A 146 -18.09 25.02 -0.66
C PRO A 146 -18.11 24.52 0.79
N ALA A 147 -17.07 24.82 1.57
CA ALA A 147 -16.91 24.33 2.94
C ALA A 147 -18.10 24.72 3.84
N CYS A 148 -18.66 25.92 3.64
CA CYS A 148 -19.84 26.38 4.37
C CYS A 148 -21.11 25.57 4.05
N ALA A 149 -21.27 25.14 2.80
CA ALA A 149 -22.39 24.30 2.40
C ALA A 149 -22.20 22.88 2.96
N ALA A 150 -20.98 22.36 2.88
CA ALA A 150 -20.61 21.06 3.42
C ALA A 150 -20.87 20.97 4.93
N GLU A 151 -20.49 21.99 5.69
CA GLU A 151 -20.76 22.10 7.13
C GLU A 151 -22.27 22.13 7.43
N PHE A 152 -23.06 22.88 6.65
CA PHE A 152 -24.50 22.96 6.84
C PHE A 152 -25.21 21.61 6.62
N VAL A 153 -24.70 20.79 5.70
CA VAL A 153 -25.29 19.47 5.39
C VAL A 153 -24.54 18.30 6.04
N ASP A 154 -23.61 18.59 6.95
CA ASP A 154 -22.79 17.60 7.67
C ASP A 154 -22.05 16.62 6.74
N ILE A 155 -21.48 17.14 5.65
CA ILE A 155 -20.66 16.38 4.70
C ILE A 155 -19.20 16.82 4.86
N SER A 156 -18.28 15.86 4.88
CA SER A 156 -16.85 16.08 4.99
C SER A 156 -16.11 15.75 3.71
N ALA A 157 -14.87 16.24 3.59
CA ALA A 157 -14.01 15.95 2.46
C ALA A 157 -13.77 14.44 2.36
N THR A 158 -13.74 13.92 1.13
CA THR A 158 -13.46 12.50 0.87
C THR A 158 -12.03 12.11 1.22
N CYS A 159 -11.12 13.08 1.12
CA CYS A 159 -9.70 12.96 1.41
C CYS A 159 -9.35 13.81 2.65
N SER A 160 -8.66 13.24 3.64
CA SER A 160 -8.22 14.00 4.83
C SER A 160 -6.91 14.76 4.65
N ASN A 161 -6.08 14.41 3.66
CA ASN A 161 -4.83 15.09 3.37
C ASN A 161 -5.07 16.47 2.74
N SER A 162 -4.34 17.49 3.17
CA SER A 162 -4.41 18.83 2.58
C SER A 162 -3.66 18.95 1.25
N VAL A 163 -2.65 18.12 1.04
CA VAL A 163 -1.79 18.14 -0.15
C VAL A 163 -1.78 16.76 -0.77
N TYR A 164 -1.98 16.70 -2.08
CA TYR A 164 -1.76 15.45 -2.82
C TYR A 164 -0.26 15.17 -2.91
N GLN A 165 0.14 13.99 -2.44
CA GLN A 165 1.48 13.44 -2.65
C GLN A 165 1.30 12.25 -3.59
N PRO A 166 1.70 12.34 -4.87
CA PRO A 166 1.61 11.18 -5.74
C PRO A 166 2.41 10.03 -5.12
N ILE A 167 1.77 8.88 -4.98
CA ILE A 167 2.45 7.62 -4.73
C ILE A 167 3.38 7.36 -5.91
N THR A 168 4.61 7.85 -5.80
CA THR A 168 5.70 7.42 -6.66
C THR A 168 6.04 6.01 -6.23
N THR A 169 5.49 5.02 -6.93
CA THR A 169 6.03 3.66 -6.93
C THR A 169 7.36 3.70 -7.69
N THR A 170 8.37 4.31 -7.07
CA THR A 170 9.75 4.08 -7.46
C THR A 170 9.99 2.60 -7.16
N ALA A 171 9.95 1.77 -8.20
CA ALA A 171 10.39 0.39 -8.10
C ALA A 171 11.74 0.41 -7.37
N ALA A 172 11.85 -0.34 -6.28
CA ALA A 172 13.10 -0.46 -5.55
C ALA A 172 14.23 -0.72 -6.56
N PRO A 173 15.38 -0.02 -6.47
CA PRO A 173 16.51 -0.32 -7.33
C PRO A 173 16.73 -1.82 -7.28
N ALA A 174 16.76 -2.50 -8.43
CA ALA A 174 17.24 -3.86 -8.48
C ALA A 174 18.65 -3.83 -7.89
N THR A 175 18.81 -4.38 -6.69
CA THR A 175 20.10 -4.55 -6.04
C THR A 175 20.88 -5.52 -6.92
N THR A 176 21.61 -4.95 -7.88
CA THR A 176 22.50 -5.72 -8.73
C THR A 176 23.59 -6.24 -7.79
N PRO A 177 23.69 -7.55 -7.56
CA PRO A 177 24.65 -8.07 -6.60
C PRO A 177 26.08 -7.69 -7.05
N SER A 178 26.97 -7.45 -6.09
CA SER A 178 28.38 -7.17 -6.35
C SER A 178 29.04 -8.33 -7.11
N ALA A 179 30.23 -8.09 -7.67
CA ALA A 179 30.95 -9.14 -8.39
C ALA A 179 31.29 -10.33 -7.48
N GLU A 180 31.64 -10.07 -6.21
CA GLU A 180 31.92 -11.13 -5.22
C GLU A 180 30.68 -11.96 -4.89
N GLU A 181 29.53 -11.31 -4.64
CA GLU A 181 28.28 -12.00 -4.31
C GLU A 181 27.80 -12.90 -5.45
N LYS A 182 27.93 -12.43 -6.70
CA LYS A 182 27.59 -13.22 -7.89
C LYS A 182 28.46 -14.46 -8.02
N GLN A 183 29.77 -14.34 -7.79
CA GLN A 183 30.69 -15.48 -7.82
C GLN A 183 30.43 -16.48 -6.69
N GLN A 184 30.11 -15.98 -5.49
CA GLN A 184 29.77 -16.83 -4.36
C GLN A 184 28.49 -17.62 -4.61
N ALA A 185 27.45 -16.98 -5.16
CA ALA A 185 26.19 -17.65 -5.50
C ALA A 185 26.39 -18.77 -6.53
N CYS A 186 27.24 -18.55 -7.54
CA CYS A 186 27.59 -19.60 -8.50
C CYS A 186 28.42 -20.72 -7.86
N SER A 187 29.35 -20.39 -6.96
CA SER A 187 30.16 -21.41 -6.28
C SER A 187 29.31 -22.32 -5.38
N VAL A 188 28.30 -21.77 -4.71
CA VAL A 188 27.33 -22.56 -3.92
C VAL A 188 26.41 -23.38 -4.84
N GLY A 189 25.96 -22.80 -5.96
CA GLY A 189 25.12 -23.48 -6.95
C GLY A 189 25.81 -24.66 -7.65
N GLU A 190 27.14 -24.61 -7.84
CA GLU A 190 27.93 -25.69 -8.41
C GLU A 190 27.80 -26.99 -7.60
N ALA A 191 27.76 -26.90 -6.26
CA ALA A 191 27.55 -28.08 -5.42
C ALA A 191 26.21 -28.81 -5.72
N SER A 192 25.27 -28.10 -6.33
CA SER A 192 23.95 -28.61 -6.72
C SER A 192 23.82 -28.90 -8.22
N SER A 193 24.84 -28.61 -9.04
CA SER A 193 24.80 -28.74 -10.51
C SER A 193 26.15 -29.14 -11.11
N SER A 194 26.17 -30.25 -11.86
CA SER A 194 27.36 -30.69 -12.62
C SER A 194 27.43 -30.12 -14.05
N ALA A 195 26.55 -29.19 -14.41
CA ALA A 195 26.47 -28.62 -15.75
C ALA A 195 27.49 -27.48 -15.98
N SER A 196 27.90 -27.29 -17.24
CA SER A 196 28.80 -26.19 -17.66
C SER A 196 28.19 -24.80 -17.51
N TYR A 197 26.86 -24.73 -17.34
CA TYR A 197 26.13 -23.55 -16.94
C TYR A 197 24.88 -23.94 -16.13
N PHE A 198 24.38 -23.03 -15.30
CA PHE A 198 23.10 -23.18 -14.60
C PHE A 198 22.56 -21.81 -14.17
N PHE A 199 21.34 -21.83 -13.63
CA PHE A 199 20.70 -20.63 -13.09
C PHE A 199 20.52 -20.79 -11.58
N VAL A 200 20.78 -19.74 -10.82
CA VAL A 200 20.53 -19.70 -9.37
C VAL A 200 19.63 -18.53 -9.01
N ARG A 201 18.89 -18.68 -7.91
CA ARG A 201 18.12 -17.58 -7.34
C ARG A 201 19.06 -16.46 -6.91
N ASN A 202 18.64 -15.21 -7.13
CA ASN A 202 19.21 -14.08 -6.44
C ASN A 202 18.64 -14.03 -5.01
N THR A 203 19.42 -14.36 -3.99
CA THR A 203 18.96 -14.39 -2.59
C THR A 203 18.71 -13.00 -2.02
N ASP A 204 19.33 -11.98 -2.60
CA ASP A 204 19.12 -10.59 -2.19
C ASP A 204 17.81 -10.02 -2.75
N ASP A 205 17.16 -10.76 -3.66
CA ASP A 205 15.86 -10.44 -4.20
C ASP A 205 14.75 -11.20 -3.47
N SER A 206 14.10 -10.51 -2.54
CA SER A 206 12.92 -10.99 -1.82
C SER A 206 11.66 -11.03 -2.69
N THR A 207 11.68 -10.40 -3.86
CA THR A 207 10.58 -10.44 -4.84
C THR A 207 10.71 -11.60 -5.82
N CYS A 208 11.90 -12.22 -5.90
CA CYS A 208 12.26 -13.29 -6.82
C CYS A 208 12.03 -12.97 -8.30
N ASN A 209 12.14 -11.70 -8.65
CA ASN A 209 12.03 -11.23 -10.02
C ASN A 209 13.38 -11.24 -10.76
N SER A 210 14.44 -11.67 -10.08
CA SER A 210 15.80 -11.75 -10.60
C SER A 210 16.49 -13.06 -10.24
N TYR A 211 17.47 -13.40 -11.06
CA TYR A 211 18.25 -14.63 -10.96
C TYR A 211 19.64 -14.40 -11.54
N LEU A 212 20.56 -15.32 -11.26
CA LEU A 212 21.91 -15.29 -11.82
C LEU A 212 22.08 -16.43 -12.81
N TYR A 213 22.70 -16.12 -13.94
CA TYR A 213 23.23 -17.09 -14.88
C TYR A 213 24.70 -17.34 -14.56
N CYS A 214 25.03 -18.57 -14.22
CA CYS A 214 26.37 -19.02 -13.90
C CYS A 214 26.91 -19.84 -15.06
N GLN A 215 28.08 -19.46 -15.58
CA GLN A 215 28.77 -20.21 -16.62
C GLN A 215 30.23 -20.45 -16.22
N LYS A 216 30.69 -21.67 -16.41
CA LYS A 216 32.06 -22.05 -16.09
C LYS A 216 33.02 -21.55 -17.18
N SER A 217 34.06 -20.84 -16.79
CA SER A 217 35.14 -20.35 -17.66
C SER A 217 36.48 -20.84 -17.11
N GLY A 218 36.90 -22.04 -17.53
CA GLY A 218 38.08 -22.70 -16.98
C GLY A 218 37.84 -23.19 -15.54
N THR A 219 38.57 -22.63 -14.59
CA THR A 219 38.39 -22.88 -13.14
C THR A 219 37.46 -21.89 -12.47
N ASP A 220 37.10 -20.80 -13.14
CA ASP A 220 36.33 -19.70 -12.55
C ASP A 220 34.87 -19.69 -13.02
N TRP A 221 33.99 -19.10 -12.21
CA TRP A 221 32.60 -18.87 -12.57
C TRP A 221 32.40 -17.44 -13.07
N VAL A 222 31.77 -17.30 -14.23
CA VAL A 222 31.24 -16.04 -14.75
C VAL A 222 29.76 -15.99 -14.39
N ALA A 223 29.34 -14.88 -13.78
CA ALA A 223 28.01 -14.73 -13.24
C ALA A 223 27.34 -13.48 -13.81
N LEU A 224 26.20 -13.65 -14.49
CA LEU A 224 25.43 -12.58 -15.09
C LEU A 224 24.12 -12.39 -14.32
N PHE A 225 23.81 -11.14 -14.00
CA PHE A 225 22.53 -10.78 -13.40
C PHE A 225 21.43 -10.70 -14.45
N MET A 226 20.33 -11.39 -14.20
CA MET A 226 19.19 -11.50 -15.10
C MET A 226 17.90 -11.17 -14.36
N THR A 227 16.91 -10.65 -15.09
CA THR A 227 15.57 -10.35 -14.58
C THR A 227 14.52 -11.13 -15.35
N CYS A 228 13.45 -11.52 -14.65
CA CYS A 228 12.30 -12.19 -15.24
C CYS A 228 11.38 -11.17 -15.93
N GLY A 229 10.77 -11.59 -17.04
CA GLY A 229 9.86 -10.74 -17.82
C GLY A 229 8.49 -10.58 -17.16
N SER A 230 7.76 -9.53 -17.51
CA SER A 230 6.46 -9.20 -16.91
C SER A 230 5.38 -10.29 -17.04
N SER A 231 5.45 -11.13 -18.09
CA SER A 231 4.51 -12.23 -18.28
C SER A 231 4.79 -13.45 -17.39
N LYS A 232 6.03 -13.61 -16.93
CA LYS A 232 6.46 -14.69 -16.03
C LYS A 232 7.42 -14.08 -15.01
N PRO A 233 6.92 -13.36 -14.01
CA PRO A 233 7.77 -12.49 -13.22
C PRO A 233 8.64 -13.21 -12.20
N PHE A 234 8.35 -14.45 -11.81
CA PHE A 234 9.02 -15.09 -10.67
C PHE A 234 10.00 -16.17 -11.10
N PHE A 235 11.24 -16.15 -10.62
CA PHE A 235 12.20 -17.22 -10.86
C PHE A 235 11.98 -18.42 -9.95
N ASP A 236 11.78 -19.61 -10.53
CA ASP A 236 11.69 -20.89 -9.82
C ASP A 236 13.00 -21.66 -9.92
N THR A 237 13.60 -21.93 -8.76
CA THR A 237 14.83 -22.74 -8.63
C THR A 237 14.63 -24.21 -9.00
N THR A 238 13.41 -24.74 -8.85
CA THR A 238 13.09 -26.15 -9.13
C THR A 238 13.11 -26.43 -10.63
N THR A 239 12.51 -25.52 -11.40
CA THR A 239 12.46 -25.62 -12.86
C THR A 239 13.57 -24.82 -13.56
N SER A 240 14.33 -24.03 -12.80
CA SER A 240 15.37 -23.10 -13.27
C SER A 240 14.85 -22.13 -14.33
N LYS A 241 13.61 -21.65 -14.18
CA LYS A 241 12.90 -20.82 -15.17
C LYS A 241 12.03 -19.77 -14.48
N CYS A 242 11.76 -18.70 -15.21
CA CYS A 242 10.74 -17.74 -14.82
C CYS A 242 9.33 -18.31 -15.03
N VAL A 243 8.46 -18.15 -14.04
CA VAL A 243 7.09 -18.66 -13.95
C VAL A 243 6.10 -17.54 -13.58
N GLU A 244 4.82 -17.79 -13.81
CA GLU A 244 3.73 -16.82 -13.59
C GLU A 244 3.34 -16.69 -12.11
N THR A 245 3.45 -17.79 -11.36
CA THR A 245 3.04 -17.87 -9.95
C THR A 245 4.25 -17.89 -9.04
N LYS A 246 4.23 -17.10 -7.96
CA LYS A 246 5.31 -17.04 -6.97
C LYS A 246 5.62 -18.45 -6.41
N PRO A 247 6.83 -18.99 -6.63
CA PRO A 247 7.19 -20.33 -6.14
C PRO A 247 7.30 -20.38 -4.62
N ALA A 248 7.04 -21.55 -4.02
CA ALA A 248 7.27 -21.76 -2.59
C ALA A 248 8.77 -21.66 -2.19
N SER A 249 9.68 -21.85 -3.15
CA SER A 249 11.12 -21.61 -2.99
C SER A 249 11.49 -20.13 -2.89
N CYS A 250 10.53 -19.24 -3.11
CA CYS A 250 10.64 -17.80 -2.92
C CYS A 250 9.99 -17.39 -1.59
N SER A 251 10.72 -17.59 -0.49
CA SER A 251 10.46 -17.00 0.83
C SER A 251 11.45 -15.88 1.11
#